data_AF-A0A3N5F4Y5-F1
#
_entry.id   AF-A0A3N5F4Y5-F1
#
_cell.length_a   1.000
_cell.length_b   1.000
_cell.length_c   1.000
_cell.angle_alpha   90.00
_cell.angle_beta   90.00
_cell.angle_gamma   90.00
#
_symmetry.space_group_name_H-M   'P 1'
#
loop_
_entity.id
_entity.type
_entity.pdbx_description
1 polymer ?
#
loop_
_entity_poly.entity_id
_entity_poly.type
_entity_poly.pdbx_seq_one_letter_code
_entity_poly.pdbx_strand_id
1 'polypeptide(L)'
;MTTRATALFFILAGLSACREPIAVDTRAAEGIPSKIAIEGLRELLPKVVYLSCGDPRVEISRSEVTSWAVDEKGVELRTRAGLSHRLAFSSVRGADLAKLPLSVELRVFVATPKDPRKDLFRFSWREEEPARRCLEYFEALREDR
;
A
#
# COMPACT_ATOMS: atom_id res chain seq x y z
N MET A 1 -48.12 -7.55 -38.06
CA MET A 1 -47.30 -8.40 -37.16
C MET A 1 -46.05 -7.63 -36.79
N THR A 2 -46.03 -7.08 -35.59
CA THR A 2 -44.99 -6.19 -35.07
C THR A 2 -44.11 -6.97 -34.11
N THR A 3 -42.94 -7.40 -34.57
CA THR A 3 -41.96 -8.08 -33.72
C THR A 3 -40.94 -7.04 -33.24
N ARG A 4 -41.17 -6.51 -32.04
CA ARG A 4 -40.13 -5.87 -31.22
C ARG A 4 -39.31 -6.98 -30.56
N ALA A 5 -38.01 -7.00 -30.80
CA ALA A 5 -37.01 -7.65 -29.95
C ALA A 5 -35.83 -6.65 -29.88
N THR A 6 -35.93 -5.63 -29.03
CA THR A 6 -35.41 -5.61 -27.65
C THR A 6 -33.90 -5.85 -27.63
N ALA A 7 -33.22 -4.74 -27.33
CA ALA A 7 -31.79 -4.56 -27.13
C ALA A 7 -31.03 -5.77 -26.55
N LEU A 8 -29.95 -6.16 -27.23
CA LEU A 8 -28.79 -6.78 -26.60
C LEU A 8 -27.67 -5.73 -26.54
N PHE A 9 -27.82 -4.80 -25.60
CA PHE A 9 -26.74 -3.96 -25.10
C PHE A 9 -26.54 -4.36 -23.64
N PHE A 10 -25.29 -4.42 -23.17
CA PHE A 10 -24.82 -5.04 -21.91
C PHE A 10 -24.83 -6.58 -21.99
N ILE A 11 -23.70 -7.29 -22.01
CA ILE A 11 -22.70 -7.37 -20.94
C ILE A 11 -21.32 -7.56 -21.58
N LEU A 12 -20.60 -6.47 -21.79
CA LEU A 12 -19.13 -6.43 -21.83
C LEU A 12 -18.70 -5.05 -21.30
N ALA A 13 -19.39 -4.61 -20.24
CA ALA A 13 -18.92 -3.52 -19.41
C ALA A 13 -17.82 -4.11 -18.52
N GLY A 14 -16.58 -3.94 -18.97
CA GLY A 14 -15.40 -3.83 -18.14
C GLY A 14 -15.09 -5.02 -17.23
N LEU A 15 -13.93 -5.63 -17.48
CA LEU A 15 -12.97 -5.81 -16.41
C LEU A 15 -12.65 -4.43 -15.81
N SER A 16 -13.62 -3.81 -15.14
CA SER A 16 -13.36 -2.83 -14.11
C SER A 16 -12.58 -3.63 -13.09
N ALA A 17 -11.26 -3.46 -13.10
CA ALA A 17 -10.41 -3.78 -11.97
C ALA A 17 -10.89 -2.91 -10.79
N CYS A 18 -12.07 -3.24 -10.26
CA CYS A 18 -12.69 -2.54 -9.17
C CYS A 18 -11.87 -2.86 -7.94
N ARG A 19 -11.02 -1.89 -7.60
CA ARG A 19 -10.35 -1.85 -6.32
C ARG A 19 -11.42 -1.79 -5.22
N GLU A 20 -11.45 -2.80 -4.37
CA GLU A 20 -12.42 -2.89 -3.28
C GLU A 20 -11.74 -2.50 -1.96
N PRO A 21 -12.21 -1.48 -1.23
CA PRO A 21 -11.61 -1.11 0.04
C PRO A 21 -11.81 -2.23 1.07
N ILE A 22 -10.76 -2.53 1.84
CA ILE A 22 -10.83 -3.48 2.96
C ILE A 22 -10.95 -2.68 4.25
N ALA A 23 -12.06 -2.84 4.96
CA ALA A 23 -12.20 -2.27 6.30
C ALA A 23 -11.28 -3.03 7.28
N VAL A 24 -10.38 -2.31 7.94
CA VAL A 24 -9.49 -2.84 8.97
C VAL A 24 -9.71 -2.07 10.26
N ASP A 25 -9.99 -2.79 11.34
CA ASP A 25 -10.00 -2.20 12.68
C ASP A 25 -8.54 -2.00 13.12
N THR A 26 -8.09 -0.74 13.12
CA THR A 26 -6.71 -0.37 13.48
C THR A 26 -6.50 -0.18 14.97
N ARG A 27 -7.51 -0.44 15.82
CA ARG A 27 -7.36 -0.39 17.29
C ARG A 27 -6.30 -1.36 17.79
N ALA A 28 -6.17 -2.52 17.16
CA ALA A 28 -5.14 -3.50 17.50
C ALA A 28 -3.72 -2.91 17.37
N ALA A 29 -3.52 -1.91 16.50
CA ALA A 29 -2.23 -1.23 16.33
C ALA A 29 -1.81 -0.38 17.55
N GLU A 30 -2.76 0.09 18.38
CA GLU A 30 -2.45 0.87 19.60
C GLU A 30 -1.63 0.07 20.63
N GLY A 31 -1.78 -1.26 20.63
CA GLY A 31 -1.08 -2.14 21.57
C GLY A 31 0.29 -2.61 21.09
N ILE A 32 0.71 -2.29 19.86
CA ILE A 32 1.94 -2.84 19.27
C ILE A 32 3.14 -1.97 19.68
N PRO A 33 4.14 -2.50 20.41
CA PRO A 33 5.35 -1.74 20.71
C PRO A 33 6.12 -1.38 19.45
N SER A 34 6.67 -0.17 19.36
CA SER A 34 7.38 0.32 18.16
C SER A 34 8.49 -0.61 17.69
N LYS A 35 9.23 -1.24 18.62
CA LYS A 35 10.27 -2.22 18.27
C LYS A 35 9.71 -3.43 17.52
N ILE A 36 8.56 -3.95 17.96
CA ILE A 36 7.89 -5.09 17.32
C ILE A 36 7.35 -4.68 15.95
N ALA A 37 6.80 -3.48 15.83
CA ALA A 37 6.35 -2.94 14.55
C ALA A 37 7.52 -2.80 13.55
N ILE A 38 8.67 -2.27 13.98
CA ILE A 38 9.88 -2.15 13.16
C ILE A 38 10.38 -3.53 12.72
N GLU A 39 10.47 -4.49 13.64
CA GLU A 39 10.89 -5.86 13.31
C GLU A 39 9.93 -6.53 12.32
N GLY A 40 8.62 -6.34 12.51
CA GLY A 40 7.59 -6.84 11.60
C GLY A 40 7.68 -6.20 10.21
N LEU A 41 7.93 -4.90 10.12
CA LEU A 41 8.16 -4.23 8.82
C LEU A 41 9.43 -4.74 8.12
N ARG A 42 10.53 -4.96 8.86
CA ARG A 42 11.76 -5.55 8.31
C ARG A 42 11.51 -6.93 7.71
N GLU A 43 10.60 -7.70 8.29
CA GLU A 43 10.25 -9.02 7.79
C GLU A 43 9.31 -8.98 6.57
N LEU A 44 8.29 -8.11 6.59
CA LEU A 44 7.22 -8.11 5.60
C LEU A 44 7.53 -7.34 4.32
N LEU A 45 8.21 -6.19 4.42
CA LEU A 45 8.47 -5.32 3.27
C LEU A 45 9.30 -6.00 2.17
N PRO A 46 10.35 -6.80 2.46
CA PRO A 46 11.08 -7.53 1.42
C PRO A 46 10.24 -8.59 0.67
N LYS A 47 9.06 -8.95 1.19
CA LYS A 47 8.15 -9.96 0.62
C LYS A 47 7.11 -9.36 -0.33
N VAL A 48 7.05 -8.03 -0.49
CA VAL A 48 6.13 -7.39 -1.45
C VAL A 48 6.36 -7.92 -2.85
N VAL A 49 5.27 -8.11 -3.59
CA VAL A 49 5.32 -8.54 -4.99
C VAL A 49 5.47 -7.34 -5.90
N TYR A 50 4.88 -6.22 -5.49
CA TYR A 50 4.90 -4.97 -6.22
C TYR A 50 4.97 -3.79 -5.24
N LEU A 51 5.74 -2.78 -5.62
CA LEU A 51 5.91 -1.54 -4.90
C LEU A 51 5.72 -0.39 -5.89
N SER A 52 5.13 0.71 -5.46
CA SER A 52 5.25 1.97 -6.20
C SER A 52 5.38 3.14 -5.24
N CYS A 53 6.09 4.18 -5.67
CA CYS A 53 6.23 5.39 -4.88
C CYS A 53 6.34 6.68 -5.70
N GLY A 54 5.99 7.83 -5.09
CA GLY A 54 6.22 9.17 -5.65
C GLY A 54 5.04 9.80 -6.42
N ASP A 55 5.24 11.05 -6.86
CA ASP A 55 4.39 11.80 -7.81
C ASP A 55 5.30 12.49 -8.86
N PRO A 56 5.30 12.11 -10.16
CA PRO A 56 4.49 11.05 -10.74
C PRO A 56 4.86 9.67 -10.16
N ARG A 57 3.90 8.75 -10.16
CA ARG A 57 4.08 7.40 -9.61
C ARG A 57 5.19 6.68 -10.37
N VAL A 58 6.17 6.17 -9.63
CA VAL A 58 7.19 5.26 -10.14
C VAL A 58 6.85 3.85 -9.67
N GLU A 59 6.67 2.95 -10.62
CA GLU A 59 6.48 1.53 -10.36
C GLU A 59 7.85 0.88 -10.14
N ILE A 60 8.01 0.12 -9.07
CA ILE A 60 9.27 -0.53 -8.70
C ILE A 60 8.98 -2.02 -8.51
N SER A 61 9.53 -2.83 -9.40
CA SER A 61 9.48 -4.28 -9.26
C SER A 61 10.36 -4.73 -8.09
N ARG A 62 10.02 -5.85 -7.45
CA ARG A 62 10.86 -6.43 -6.38
C ARG A 62 12.29 -6.69 -6.85
N SER A 63 12.48 -7.10 -8.10
CA SER A 63 13.79 -7.38 -8.70
C SER A 63 14.69 -6.15 -8.83
N GLU A 64 14.12 -4.94 -8.79
CA GLU A 64 14.87 -3.69 -8.82
C GLU A 64 15.33 -3.25 -7.44
N VAL A 65 14.72 -3.74 -6.36
CA VAL A 65 15.11 -3.38 -4.99
C VAL A 65 16.37 -4.15 -4.59
N THR A 66 17.41 -3.43 -4.19
CA THR A 66 18.70 -4.00 -3.77
C THR A 66 18.81 -4.11 -2.26
N SER A 67 18.21 -3.20 -1.51
CA SER A 67 18.20 -3.26 -0.04
C SER A 67 16.99 -2.54 0.56
N TRP A 68 16.60 -3.02 1.75
CA TRP A 68 15.66 -2.35 2.64
C TRP A 68 16.37 -1.97 3.94
N ALA A 69 16.05 -0.80 4.46
CA ALA A 69 16.39 -0.37 5.81
C ALA A 69 15.11 0.10 6.51
N VAL A 70 14.88 -0.38 7.72
CA VAL A 70 13.78 0.08 8.57
C VAL A 70 14.38 0.42 9.92
N ASP A 71 14.22 1.66 10.35
CA ASP A 71 14.74 2.20 11.60
C ASP A 71 13.62 2.91 12.37
N GLU A 72 13.93 3.56 13.49
CA GLU A 72 12.93 4.27 14.30
C GLU A 72 12.32 5.49 13.59
N LYS A 73 12.95 5.97 12.51
CA LYS A 73 12.53 7.17 11.78
C LYS A 73 11.71 6.83 10.54
N GLY A 74 11.85 5.63 9.99
CA GLY A 74 11.12 5.25 8.78
C GLY A 74 11.63 4.02 8.05
N VAL A 75 11.15 3.91 6.82
CA VAL A 75 11.51 2.88 5.85
C VAL A 75 12.28 3.53 4.71
N GLU A 76 13.41 2.95 4.34
CA GLU A 76 14.19 3.32 3.17
C GLU A 76 14.40 2.10 2.27
N LEU A 77 14.20 2.27 0.98
CA LEU A 77 14.54 1.26 -0.03
C LEU A 77 15.52 1.84 -1.04
N ARG A 78 16.44 1.00 -1.52
CA ARG A 78 17.38 1.35 -2.58
C ARG A 78 17.12 0.51 -3.80
N THR A 79 17.18 1.12 -4.97
CA THR A 79 17.00 0.43 -6.26
C THR A 79 18.35 0.14 -6.91
N ARG A 80 18.35 -0.74 -7.91
CA ARG A 80 19.53 -1.07 -8.72
C ARG A 80 20.09 0.15 -9.45
N ALA A 81 19.25 1.14 -9.76
CA ALA A 81 19.65 2.41 -10.35
C ALA A 81 20.35 3.36 -9.35
N GLY A 82 20.52 2.95 -8.09
CA GLY A 82 21.12 3.77 -7.03
C GLY A 82 20.17 4.81 -6.44
N LEU A 83 18.88 4.80 -6.83
CA LEU A 83 17.87 5.69 -6.27
C LEU A 83 17.47 5.20 -4.87
N SER A 84 17.33 6.14 -3.93
CA SER A 84 16.83 5.87 -2.58
C SER A 84 15.46 6.52 -2.40
N HIS A 85 14.51 5.76 -1.89
CA HIS A 85 13.17 6.23 -1.57
C HIS A 85 12.93 6.03 -0.08
N ARG A 86 12.66 7.12 0.64
CA ARG A 86 12.44 7.11 2.08
C ARG A 86 11.01 7.54 2.43
N LEU A 87 10.38 6.74 3.28
CA LEU A 87 9.11 7.01 3.93
C LEU A 87 9.39 7.25 5.42
N ALA A 88 9.33 8.50 5.87
CA ALA A 88 9.45 8.84 7.28
C ALA A 88 8.13 8.53 8.00
N PHE A 89 8.18 7.94 9.20
CA PHE A 89 6.96 7.65 9.96
C PHE A 89 6.23 8.93 10.40
N SER A 90 6.99 9.99 10.69
CA SER A 90 6.46 11.33 11.00
C SER A 90 5.68 11.98 9.84
N SER A 91 5.90 11.55 8.59
CA SER A 91 5.15 12.07 7.45
C SER A 91 3.88 11.28 7.13
N VAL A 92 3.68 10.11 7.77
CA VAL A 92 2.50 9.27 7.56
C VAL A 92 1.27 9.98 8.12
N ARG A 93 0.24 10.11 7.29
CA ARG A 93 -1.07 10.69 7.66
C ARG A 93 -2.16 9.64 7.80
N GLY A 94 -1.92 8.46 7.23
CA GLY A 94 -2.76 7.29 7.39
C GLY A 94 -2.34 6.20 6.42
N ALA A 95 -2.94 5.04 6.58
CA ALA A 95 -2.86 3.96 5.61
C ALA A 95 -4.22 3.30 5.38
N ASP A 96 -4.45 2.76 4.18
CA ASP A 96 -5.61 1.93 3.87
C ASP A 96 -5.22 0.65 3.14
N LEU A 97 -6.12 -0.33 3.16
CA LEU A 97 -6.01 -1.54 2.37
C LEU A 97 -7.04 -1.54 1.25
N ALA A 98 -6.64 -2.08 0.11
CA ALA A 98 -7.56 -2.37 -0.98
C ALA A 98 -7.27 -3.72 -1.63
N LYS A 99 -8.33 -4.46 -1.92
CA LYS A 99 -8.27 -5.69 -2.71
C LYS A 99 -8.20 -5.34 -4.19
N LEU A 100 -7.27 -5.98 -4.87
CA LEU A 100 -7.12 -5.99 -6.32
C LEU A 100 -7.37 -7.42 -6.83
N PRO A 101 -7.60 -7.63 -8.13
CA PRO A 101 -7.92 -8.96 -8.66
C PRO A 101 -6.90 -10.07 -8.31
N LEU A 102 -5.62 -9.71 -8.16
CA LEU A 102 -4.52 -10.65 -7.94
C LEU A 102 -3.66 -10.34 -6.70
N SER A 103 -4.06 -9.36 -5.89
CA SER A 103 -3.25 -8.88 -4.77
C SER A 103 -4.07 -8.07 -3.78
N VAL A 104 -3.48 -7.81 -2.62
CA VAL A 104 -3.95 -6.82 -1.65
C VAL A 104 -2.90 -5.72 -1.58
N GLU A 105 -3.33 -4.48 -1.80
CA GLU A 105 -2.51 -3.27 -1.81
C GLU A 105 -2.70 -2.51 -0.50
N LEU A 106 -1.61 -2.29 0.22
CA LEU A 106 -1.49 -1.29 1.28
C LEU A 106 -1.09 0.04 0.64
N ARG A 107 -1.83 1.11 0.95
CA ARG A 107 -1.50 2.46 0.52
C ARG A 107 -1.17 3.29 1.75
N VAL A 108 -0.03 3.97 1.70
CA VAL A 108 0.41 4.88 2.75
C VAL A 108 0.31 6.32 2.24
N PHE A 109 -0.50 7.10 2.93
CA PHE A 109 -0.73 8.52 2.67
C PHE A 109 0.28 9.33 3.46
N VAL A 110 0.93 10.30 2.81
CA VAL A 110 1.91 11.17 3.47
C VAL A 110 1.62 12.64 3.22
N ALA A 111 2.10 13.49 4.11
CA ALA A 111 2.02 14.93 4.00
C ALA A 111 3.08 15.51 3.04
N THR A 112 3.00 15.22 1.74
CA THR A 112 3.73 16.02 0.73
C THR A 112 2.86 17.17 0.23
N PRO A 113 3.44 18.33 -0.14
CA PRO A 113 2.92 19.66 0.22
C PRO A 113 1.72 20.18 -0.61
N LYS A 114 0.93 19.32 -1.27
CA LYS A 114 -0.24 19.77 -2.06
C LYS A 114 -1.53 18.98 -1.85
N ASP A 115 -1.48 17.71 -1.42
CA ASP A 115 -2.70 16.92 -1.16
C ASP A 115 -2.44 15.77 -0.17
N PRO A 116 -2.98 15.85 1.07
CA PRO A 116 -2.80 14.80 2.08
C PRO A 116 -3.55 13.50 1.77
N ARG A 117 -4.42 13.47 0.75
CA ARG A 117 -5.19 12.28 0.33
C ARG A 117 -4.55 11.51 -0.81
N LYS A 118 -3.42 12.00 -1.35
CA LYS A 118 -2.63 11.25 -2.32
C LYS A 118 -1.74 10.25 -1.57
N ASP A 119 -1.90 8.98 -1.91
CA ASP A 119 -1.00 7.94 -1.44
C ASP A 119 0.33 8.03 -2.17
N LEU A 120 1.42 8.01 -1.39
CA LEU A 120 2.78 8.16 -1.93
C LEU A 120 3.53 6.83 -1.99
N PHE A 121 3.15 5.86 -1.17
CA PHE A 121 3.72 4.52 -1.21
C PHE A 121 2.61 3.49 -1.31
N ARG A 122 2.79 2.51 -2.19
CA ARG A 122 1.89 1.36 -2.34
C ARG A 122 2.69 0.08 -2.24
N PHE A 123 2.27 -0.83 -1.38
CA PHE A 123 2.90 -2.13 -1.17
C PHE A 123 1.88 -3.22 -1.43
N SER A 124 2.17 -4.18 -2.29
CA SER A 124 1.21 -5.22 -2.66
C SER A 124 1.72 -6.62 -2.34
N TRP A 125 0.85 -7.43 -1.72
CA TRP A 125 1.05 -8.85 -1.45
C TRP A 125 -0.01 -9.69 -2.17
N ARG A 126 0.26 -10.99 -2.38
CA ARG A 126 -0.76 -11.91 -2.91
C ARG A 126 -1.86 -12.21 -1.89
N GLU A 127 -1.49 -12.21 -0.61
CA GLU A 127 -2.34 -12.57 0.51
C GLU A 127 -2.68 -11.33 1.33
N GLU A 128 -3.85 -11.35 1.97
CA GLU A 128 -4.34 -10.22 2.78
C GLU A 128 -3.59 -10.08 4.10
N GLU A 129 -3.28 -11.20 4.76
CA GLU A 129 -2.71 -11.18 6.11
C GLU A 129 -1.37 -10.40 6.19
N PRO A 130 -0.39 -10.60 5.29
CA PRO A 130 0.81 -9.76 5.25
C PRO A 130 0.51 -8.28 5.08
N ALA A 131 -0.48 -7.91 4.24
CA ALA A 131 -0.86 -6.53 4.02
C ALA A 131 -1.51 -5.91 5.27
N ARG A 132 -2.39 -6.66 5.94
CA ARG A 132 -3.05 -6.26 7.20
C ARG A 132 -2.05 -6.07 8.33
N ARG A 133 -1.14 -7.02 8.53
CA ARG A 133 -0.06 -6.88 9.52
C ARG A 133 0.83 -5.67 9.21
N CYS A 134 1.15 -5.44 7.94
CA CYS A 134 1.94 -4.29 7.53
C CYS A 134 1.21 -2.96 7.81
N LEU A 135 -0.10 -2.88 7.55
CA LEU A 135 -0.94 -1.73 7.90
C LEU A 135 -0.89 -1.44 9.41
N GLU A 136 -1.10 -2.47 10.25
CA GLU A 136 -1.03 -2.33 11.70
C GLU A 136 0.31 -1.79 12.17
N TYR A 137 1.42 -2.25 11.59
CA TYR A 137 2.74 -1.74 11.95
C TYR A 137 2.97 -0.29 11.54
N PHE A 138 2.49 0.14 10.36
CA PHE A 138 2.56 1.56 9.97
C PHE A 138 1.69 2.45 10.87
N GLU A 139 0.49 2.00 11.24
CA GLU A 139 -0.39 2.73 12.15
C GLU A 139 0.18 2.81 13.58
N ALA A 140 0.86 1.76 14.05
CA ALA A 140 1.54 1.75 15.35
C ALA A 140 2.74 2.70 15.42
N LEU A 141 3.38 2.99 14.28
CA LEU A 141 4.56 3.85 14.18
C LEU A 141 4.23 5.30 13.80
N ARG A 142 2.96 5.62 13.54
CA ARG A 142 2.54 6.98 13.18
C ARG A 142 2.62 7.93 14.39
N GLU A 143 3.29 9.06 14.21
CA GLU A 143 3.55 10.03 15.31
C GLU A 143 2.37 10.98 15.60
N ASP A 144 1.56 11.35 14.59
CA ASP A 144 0.46 12.32 14.73
C ASP A 144 -0.89 11.64 15.08
N ARG A 145 -0.93 10.85 16.16
CA ARG A 145 -2.18 10.22 16.63
C ARG A 145 -3.00 11.13 17.55
#